data_AF-A0A6B0FW83-F1
#
_entry.id   AF-A0A6B0FW83-F1
#
_cell.length_a   1.000
_cell.length_b   1.000
_cell.length_c   1.000
_cell.angle_alpha   90.00
_cell.angle_beta   90.00
_cell.angle_gamma   90.00
#
_symmetry.space_group_name_H-M   'P 1'
#
loop_
_entity.id
_entity.type
_entity.pdbx_description
1 polymer ?
#
loop_
_entity_poly.entity_id
_entity_poly.type
_entity_poly.pdbx_seq_one_letter_code
_entity_poly.pdbx_strand_id
1 'polypeptide(L)' 'MVYRGIDTEYKILDNIADQLGSNTSARGAVNILTEKAACASCLNVAEQFKAKYPNITVNILDNQGVMLRPPRKTP' A
#
# COMPACT_ATOMS: atom_id res chain seq x y z
N MET A 1 11.97 17.94 -10.09
CA MET A 1 11.95 16.47 -10.27
C MET A 1 11.93 15.85 -8.88
N VAL A 2 10.75 15.47 -8.38
CA VAL A 2 10.63 14.85 -7.05
C VAL A 2 11.23 13.45 -7.16
N TYR A 3 12.28 13.18 -6.38
CA TYR A 3 12.95 11.90 -6.32
C TYR A 3 12.03 10.89 -5.60
N ARG A 4 11.40 10.00 -6.36
CA ARG A 4 10.32 9.08 -5.91
C ARG A 4 10.82 7.74 -5.32
N GLY A 5 12.10 7.64 -4.94
CA GLY A 5 12.67 6.44 -4.32
C GLY A 5 12.32 6.23 -2.84
N ILE A 6 11.44 7.07 -2.28
CA ILE A 6 11.08 7.11 -0.85
C ILE A 6 9.55 6.99 -0.64
N ASP A 7 8.75 6.76 -1.68
CA ASP A 7 7.33 6.46 -1.46
C ASP A 7 7.21 5.06 -0.81
N THR A 8 6.90 4.99 0.47
CA THR A 8 6.95 3.73 1.24
C THR A 8 5.92 2.71 0.79
N GLU A 9 4.87 3.13 0.07
CA GLU A 9 3.75 2.26 -0.34
C GLU A 9 4.16 1.19 -1.34
N TYR A 10 5.07 1.52 -2.28
CA TYR A 10 5.52 0.52 -3.27
C TYR A 10 6.40 -0.55 -2.61
N LYS A 11 7.21 -0.19 -1.60
CA LYS A 11 8.07 -1.14 -0.87
C LYS A 11 7.25 -2.18 -0.11
N ILE A 12 6.09 -1.78 0.43
CA ILE A 12 5.20 -2.69 1.14
C ILE A 12 4.62 -3.73 0.17
N LEU A 13 4.10 -3.27 -0.97
CA LEU A 13 3.51 -4.17 -1.97
C LEU A 13 4.56 -5.10 -2.61
N ASP A 14 5.76 -4.57 -2.88
CA ASP A 14 6.89 -5.34 -3.40
C ASP A 14 7.33 -6.43 -2.42
N ASN A 15 7.47 -6.08 -1.12
CA ASN A 15 7.83 -7.06 -0.10
C ASN A 15 6.75 -8.15 0.07
N ILE A 16 5.47 -7.80 -0.01
CA ILE A 16 4.38 -8.78 0.02
C ILE A 16 4.45 -9.68 -1.23
N ALA A 17 4.72 -9.11 -2.40
CA ALA A 17 4.87 -9.90 -3.63
C ALA A 17 6.05 -10.88 -3.56
N ASP A 18 7.17 -10.47 -2.96
CA ASP A 18 8.32 -11.35 -2.70
C ASP A 18 7.98 -12.49 -1.73
N GLN A 19 7.23 -12.20 -0.66
CA GLN A 19 6.78 -13.22 0.29
C GLN A 19 5.80 -14.22 -0.34
N LEU A 20 4.91 -13.74 -1.22
CA LEU A 20 3.94 -14.59 -1.93
C LEU A 20 4.58 -15.37 -3.07
N GLY A 21 5.62 -14.83 -3.70
CA GLY A 21 6.33 -15.44 -4.81
C GLY A 21 5.38 -15.89 -5.93
N SER A 22 5.42 -17.18 -6.26
CA SER A 22 4.59 -17.81 -7.30
C SER A 22 3.19 -18.19 -6.84
N ASN A 23 2.81 -17.94 -5.58
CA ASN A 23 1.49 -18.27 -5.04
C ASN A 23 0.43 -17.24 -5.45
N THR A 24 0.07 -17.23 -6.74
CA THR A 24 -0.96 -16.34 -7.30
C THR A 24 -2.37 -16.64 -6.81
N SER A 25 -2.57 -17.83 -6.22
CA SER A 25 -3.83 -18.25 -5.60
C SER A 25 -4.03 -17.74 -4.18
N ALA A 26 -3.04 -17.04 -3.60
CA ALA A 26 -3.14 -16.45 -2.28
C ALA A 26 -4.33 -15.49 -2.18
N ARG A 27 -5.06 -15.56 -1.07
CA ARG A 27 -6.27 -14.75 -0.83
C ARG A 27 -6.06 -13.89 0.42
N GLY A 28 -6.61 -12.69 0.41
CA GLY A 28 -6.55 -11.81 1.57
C GLY A 28 -6.88 -10.36 1.25
N ALA A 29 -6.61 -9.48 2.20
CA ALA A 29 -6.74 -8.05 2.03
C ALA A 29 -5.51 -7.33 2.57
N VAL A 30 -5.01 -6.36 1.79
CA VAL A 30 -3.92 -5.46 2.17
C VAL A 30 -4.52 -4.07 2.28
N ASN A 31 -4.61 -3.55 3.50
CA ASN A 31 -5.11 -2.20 3.79
C ASN A 31 -3.93 -1.30 4.14
N ILE A 32 -3.64 -0.32 3.30
CA ILE A 32 -2.58 0.67 3.50
C ILE A 32 -3.24 2.00 3.82
N LEU A 33 -2.86 2.59 4.96
CA LEU A 33 -3.25 3.94 5.34
C LEU A 33 -2.04 4.84 5.17
N THR A 34 -2.17 5.87 4.34
CA THR A 34 -1.11 6.83 4.07
C THR A 34 -1.55 8.24 4.48
N GLU A 35 -0.64 8.99 5.10
CA GLU A 35 -0.91 10.36 5.56
C GLU A 35 -1.02 11.34 4.39
N LYS A 36 -0.39 11.01 3.26
CA LYS A 36 -0.36 11.82 2.05
C LYS A 36 -0.98 11.03 0.90
N ALA A 37 -1.70 11.71 0.01
CA ALA A 37 -2.27 11.08 -1.17
C ALA A 37 -1.21 10.24 -1.92
N ALA A 38 -1.56 8.98 -2.19
CA ALA A 38 -0.68 8.03 -2.84
C ALA A 38 -0.26 8.56 -4.22
N CYS A 39 1.04 8.46 -4.53
CA CYS A 39 1.55 8.92 -5.80
C CYS A 39 1.03 8.05 -6.96
N ALA A 40 0.85 8.62 -8.16
CA ALA A 40 0.40 7.89 -9.35
C ALA A 40 1.27 6.65 -9.67
N SER A 41 2.57 6.70 -9.36
CA SER A 41 3.47 5.55 -9.50
C SER A 41 3.14 4.42 -8.51
N CYS A 42 2.73 4.74 -7.28
CA CYS A 42 2.33 3.76 -6.27
C CYS A 42 1.02 3.06 -6.68
N LEU A 43 0.09 3.81 -7.28
CA LEU A 43 -1.14 3.24 -7.84
C LEU A 43 -0.83 2.26 -8.97
N ASN A 44 0.12 2.57 -9.85
CA ASN A 44 0.53 1.65 -10.92
C ASN A 44 1.12 0.34 -10.40
N VAL A 45 1.85 0.37 -9.29
CA VAL A 45 2.37 -0.86 -8.63
C VAL A 45 1.23 -1.66 -8.00
N ALA A 46 0.26 -0.99 -7.37
CA ALA A 46 -0.93 -1.67 -6.84
C ALA A 46 -1.73 -2.37 -7.94
N GLU A 47 -1.88 -1.76 -9.12
CA GLU A 47 -2.55 -2.40 -10.26
C GLU A 47 -1.77 -3.63 -10.77
N GLN A 48 -0.45 -3.54 -10.88
CA GLN A 48 0.39 -4.71 -11.21
C GLN A 48 0.28 -5.83 -10.18
N PHE A 49 0.25 -5.48 -8.88
CA PHE A 49 0.08 -6.44 -7.80
C PHE A 49 -1.28 -7.15 -7.89
N LYS A 50 -2.37 -6.39 -8.10
CA LYS A 50 -3.72 -6.95 -8.27
C LYS A 50 -3.81 -7.86 -9.50
N ALA A 51 -3.15 -7.49 -10.60
CA ALA A 51 -3.10 -8.32 -11.79
C ALA A 51 -2.40 -9.67 -11.55
N LYS A 52 -1.35 -9.68 -10.71
CA LYS A 52 -0.62 -10.90 -10.34
C LYS A 52 -1.34 -11.74 -9.28
N TYR A 53 -2.01 -11.09 -8.32
CA TYR A 53 -2.72 -11.74 -7.20
C TYR A 53 -4.20 -11.33 -7.19
N PRO A 54 -5.04 -11.88 -8.09
CA PRO A 54 -6.42 -11.43 -8.28
C PRO A 54 -7.33 -11.69 -7.09
N ASN A 55 -6.94 -12.60 -6.19
CA ASN A 55 -7.70 -12.89 -4.97
C ASN A 55 -7.27 -12.06 -3.76
N ILE A 56 -6.36 -11.09 -3.93
CA ILE A 56 -5.94 -10.17 -2.88
C ILE A 56 -6.56 -8.80 -3.14
N THR A 57 -7.34 -8.32 -2.17
CA THR A 57 -7.92 -6.98 -2.23
C THR A 57 -6.91 -5.97 -1.70
N VAL A 58 -6.51 -4.99 -2.50
CA VAL A 58 -5.59 -3.92 -2.09
C VAL A 58 -6.36 -2.61 -1.94
N ASN A 59 -6.45 -2.10 -0.71
CA ASN A 59 -7.09 -0.85 -0.38
C ASN A 59 -6.02 0.16 0.07
N ILE A 60 -5.91 1.27 -0.65
CA ILE A 60 -5.04 2.39 -0.28
C ILE A 60 -5.95 3.53 0.13
N LEU A 61 -5.91 3.85 1.42
CA LEU A 61 -6.69 4.90 2.05
C LEU A 61 -5.73 6.07 2.31
N ASP A 62 -6.06 7.25 1.81
CA ASP A 62 -5.42 8.48 2.26
C ASP A 62 -6.35 9.21 3.24
N ASN A 63 -5.76 10.02 4.12
CA ASN A 63 -6.55 10.83 5.03
C ASN A 63 -6.93 12.19 4.44
N GLN A 64 -6.92 12.34 3.10
CA GLN A 64 -7.26 13.60 2.41
C GLN A 64 -6.47 14.83 2.92
N GLY A 65 -5.26 14.63 3.46
CA GLY A 65 -4.45 15.69 4.08
C GLY A 65 -4.81 16.04 5.53
N VAL A 66 -5.75 15.33 6.15
CA VAL A 66 -6.02 15.39 7.58
C VAL A 66 -4.89 14.65 8.31
N MET A 67 -4.39 15.19 9.44
CA MET A 67 -3.42 14.48 10.27
C MET A 67 -4.13 13.54 11.24
N LEU A 68 -3.80 12.24 11.19
CA LEU A 68 -4.30 11.26 12.14
C LEU A 68 -3.59 11.46 13.48
N ARG A 69 -4.31 11.95 14.48
CA ARG A 69 -3.79 12.06 15.84
C ARG A 69 -4.20 10.82 16.63
N PRO A 70 -3.25 9.93 17.00
CA PRO A 70 -3.61 8.83 17.88
C PRO A 70 -4.14 9.39 19.20
N PRO A 71 -5.19 8.77 19.79
CA PRO A 71 -5.67 9.19 21.09
C PRO A 71 -4.52 9.12 22.09
N ARG A 72 -4.32 10.20 22.83
CA ARG A 72 -3.28 10.29 23.86
C ARG A 72 -3.60 9.19 24.87
N LYS A 73 -2.74 8.16 25.00
CA LYS A 73 -2.85 7.21 26.11
C LYS A 73 -2.74 8.04 27.39
N THR A 74 -3.86 8.22 28.10
CA THR A 74 -3.84 8.72 29.46
C THR A 74 -2.99 7.75 30.29
N PRO A 75 -2.02 8.26 31.06
CA PRO A 75 -1.15 7.44 31.90
C PRO A 75 -1.94 6.66 32.96
#